data_AF-A0A4Y2FUM7-F1
#
_entry.id   AF-A0A4Y2FUM7-F1
#
_cell.length_a   1.000
_cell.length_b   1.000
_cell.length_c   1.000
_cell.angle_alpha   90.00
_cell.angle_beta   90.00
_cell.angle_gamma   90.00
#
_symmetry.space_group_name_H-M   'P 1'
#
loop_
_entity.id
_entity.type
_entity.pdbx_description
1 polymer ?
#
loop_
_entity_poly.entity_id
_entity_poly.type
_entity_poly.pdbx_seq_one_letter_code
_entity_poly.pdbx_strand_id
1 'polypeptide(L)'
;KCFPGRYKEVHYINGSIVTKAAWTVMKPFLSAKMRQRVIFQSEPEDLLNHFPAYVLPSNYGGSLNDYHNGDLLRKLNREHGNFPIGGRPNYF
;
A
#
# COMPACT_ATOMS: atom_id res chain seq x y z
N LYS A 1 -18.06 10.38 -3.78
CA LYS A 1 -16.60 10.09 -3.84
C LYS A 1 -16.08 10.12 -2.42
N CYS A 2 -15.50 9.03 -1.91
CA CYS A 2 -15.21 8.87 -0.47
C CYS A 2 -13.79 9.31 -0.07
N PHE A 3 -12.89 9.50 -1.04
CA PHE A 3 -11.51 9.93 -0.81
C PHE A 3 -11.09 10.90 -1.94
N PRO A 4 -10.43 12.04 -1.64
CA PRO A 4 -10.04 13.03 -2.64
C PRO A 4 -8.81 12.62 -3.47
N GLY A 5 -8.19 11.46 -3.21
CA GLY A 5 -7.07 10.94 -3.98
C GLY A 5 -7.46 10.10 -5.20
N ARG A 6 -6.57 10.06 -6.20
CA ARG A 6 -6.72 9.22 -7.40
C ARG A 6 -5.80 8.02 -7.30
N TYR A 7 -6.38 6.85 -7.03
CA TYR A 7 -5.67 5.57 -7.17
C TYR A 7 -5.10 5.45 -8.59
N LYS A 8 -3.84 5.09 -8.71
CA LYS A 8 -3.17 4.85 -10.00
C LYS A 8 -3.04 3.36 -10.23
N GLU A 9 -2.35 2.67 -9.33
CA GLU A 9 -2.11 1.23 -9.36
C GLU A 9 -2.09 0.70 -7.92
N VAL A 10 -2.40 -0.58 -7.77
CA VAL A 10 -2.35 -1.32 -6.52
C VAL A 10 -1.64 -2.64 -6.81
N HIS A 11 -0.46 -2.81 -6.22
CA HIS A 11 0.39 -3.98 -6.43
C HIS A 11 0.31 -4.89 -5.20
N TYR A 12 -0.18 -6.11 -5.39
CA TYR A 12 -0.22 -7.15 -4.36
C TYR A 12 0.92 -8.12 -4.58
N ILE A 13 1.78 -8.28 -3.57
CA ILE A 13 2.95 -9.18 -3.59
C ILE A 13 2.64 -10.41 -2.73
N ASN A 14 3.22 -11.56 -3.06
CA ASN A 14 3.00 -12.83 -2.35
C ASN A 14 1.50 -13.21 -2.35
N GLY A 15 0.95 -13.34 -3.56
CA GLY A 15 -0.45 -13.68 -3.78
C GLY A 15 -0.78 -15.13 -3.38
N SER A 16 -1.03 -15.37 -2.09
CA SER A 16 -1.58 -16.65 -1.62
C SER A 16 -2.92 -16.98 -2.29
N ILE A 17 -3.32 -18.26 -2.24
CA ILE A 17 -4.64 -18.73 -2.73
C ILE A 17 -5.78 -17.91 -2.07
N VAL A 18 -5.61 -17.54 -0.80
CA VAL A 18 -6.57 -16.72 -0.06
C VAL A 18 -6.74 -15.34 -0.70
N THR A 19 -5.64 -14.70 -1.11
CA THR A 19 -5.68 -13.38 -1.75
C THR A 19 -6.43 -13.41 -3.08
N LYS A 20 -6.23 -14.46 -3.88
CA LYS A 20 -6.95 -14.66 -5.15
C LYS A 20 -8.45 -14.91 -4.94
N ALA A 21 -8.81 -15.66 -3.91
CA ALA A 21 -10.20 -15.90 -3.53
C ALA A 21 -10.87 -14.58 -3.09
N ALA A 22 -10.22 -13.82 -2.20
CA ALA A 22 -10.71 -12.52 -1.75
C ALA A 22 -10.89 -11.54 -2.93
N TRP A 23 -9.94 -11.51 -3.87
CA TRP A 23 -10.07 -10.70 -5.08
C TRP A 23 -11.29 -11.08 -5.92
N THR A 24 -11.56 -12.38 -6.07
CA THR A 24 -12.70 -12.88 -6.85
C THR A 24 -14.03 -12.41 -6.27
N VAL A 25 -14.14 -12.40 -4.93
CA VAL A 25 -15.31 -11.88 -4.21
C VAL A 25 -15.45 -10.36 -4.36
N MET A 26 -14.34 -9.62 -4.32
CA MET A 26 -14.36 -8.14 -4.41
C MET A 26 -14.55 -7.61 -5.83
N LYS A 27 -14.00 -8.29 -6.85
CA LYS A 27 -13.99 -7.88 -8.27
C LYS A 27 -15.34 -7.38 -8.82
N PRO A 28 -16.51 -8.00 -8.54
CA PRO A 28 -17.79 -7.52 -9.08
C PRO A 28 -18.18 -6.12 -8.58
N PHE A 29 -17.74 -5.72 -7.38
CA PHE A 29 -18.07 -4.40 -6.80
C PHE A 29 -17.16 -3.27 -7.31
N LEU A 30 -16.13 -3.61 -8.08
CA LEU A 30 -15.15 -2.66 -8.59
C LEU A 30 -15.44 -2.27 -10.04
N SER A 31 -15.32 -0.98 -10.34
CA SER A 31 -15.37 -0.48 -11.72
C SER A 31 -14.30 -1.14 -12.61
N ALA A 32 -14.55 -1.21 -13.92
CA ALA A 32 -13.58 -1.75 -14.88
C ALA A 32 -12.20 -1.06 -14.76
N LYS A 33 -12.22 0.26 -14.55
CA LYS A 33 -11.01 1.07 -14.33
C LYS A 33 -10.24 0.66 -13.08
N MET A 34 -10.93 0.31 -11.98
CA MET A 34 -10.24 -0.15 -10.78
C MET A 34 -9.70 -1.56 -10.95
N ARG A 35 -10.45 -2.45 -11.62
CA ARG A 35 -10.00 -3.82 -11.90
C ARG A 35 -8.70 -3.88 -12.71
N GLN A 36 -8.52 -2.97 -13.66
CA GLN A 36 -7.28 -2.86 -14.46
C GLN A 36 -6.07 -2.33 -13.69
N ARG A 37 -6.30 -1.72 -12.51
CA ARG A 37 -5.25 -1.10 -11.71
C ARG A 37 -4.73 -2.00 -10.60
N VAL A 38 -5.39 -3.12 -10.35
CA VAL A 38 -4.95 -4.11 -9.38
C VAL A 38 -4.09 -5.13 -10.10
N ILE A 39 -2.84 -5.22 -9.69
CA ILE A 39 -1.81 -6.06 -10.28
C ILE A 39 -1.36 -7.04 -9.19
N PHE A 40 -1.39 -8.33 -9.50
CA PHE A 40 -0.90 -9.37 -8.62
C PHE A 40 0.47 -9.79 -9.10
N GLN A 41 1.46 -9.56 -8.25
CA GLN A 41 2.85 -9.94 -8.48
C GLN A 41 3.14 -11.23 -7.71
N SER A 42 3.90 -12.11 -8.35
CA SER A 42 4.26 -13.40 -7.74
C SER A 42 5.44 -13.20 -6.81
N GLU A 43 6.48 -12.54 -7.31
CA GLU A 43 7.74 -12.33 -6.60
C GLU A 43 7.94 -10.84 -6.26
N PRO A 44 8.63 -10.51 -5.16
CA PRO A 44 8.90 -9.11 -4.79
C PRO A 44 9.72 -8.35 -5.83
N GLU A 45 10.60 -9.02 -6.56
CA GLU A 45 11.46 -8.41 -7.59
C GLU A 45 10.64 -7.82 -8.74
N ASP A 46 9.41 -8.31 -8.98
CA ASP A 46 8.51 -7.77 -9.99
C ASP A 46 8.13 -6.29 -9.72
N LEU A 47 8.24 -5.83 -8.47
CA LEU A 47 8.05 -4.44 -8.08
C LEU A 47 9.09 -3.54 -8.73
N LEU A 48 10.31 -4.03 -8.94
CA LEU A 48 11.42 -3.24 -9.48
C LEU A 48 11.19 -2.83 -10.93
N ASN A 49 10.28 -3.53 -11.64
CA ASN A 49 9.82 -3.13 -12.96
C ASN A 49 8.94 -1.87 -12.94
N HIS A 50 8.34 -1.55 -11.79
CA HIS A 50 7.39 -0.44 -11.62
C HIS A 50 7.96 0.69 -10.74
N PHE A 51 8.82 0.34 -9.78
CA PHE A 51 9.38 1.27 -8.81
C PHE A 51 10.90 1.11 -8.75
N PRO A 52 11.67 2.21 -8.66
CA PRO A 52 13.12 2.11 -8.56
C PRO A 52 13.54 1.50 -7.21
N ALA A 53 14.64 0.76 -7.19
CA ALA A 53 15.09 0.02 -6.01
C ALA A 53 15.24 0.88 -4.74
N TYR A 54 15.67 2.14 -4.88
CA TYR A 54 15.95 3.01 -3.73
C TYR A 54 14.72 3.48 -2.96
N VAL A 55 13.52 3.38 -3.53
CA VAL A 55 12.27 3.72 -2.81
C VAL A 55 11.62 2.52 -2.13
N LEU A 56 12.02 1.30 -2.52
CA LEU A 56 11.45 0.08 -1.98
C LEU A 56 12.27 -0.40 -0.77
N PRO A 57 11.60 -0.92 0.28
CA PRO A 57 12.28 -1.59 1.38
C PRO A 57 13.13 -2.76 0.91
N SER A 58 14.23 -3.04 1.63
CA SER A 58 15.13 -4.15 1.32
C SER A 58 14.44 -5.52 1.31
N ASN A 59 13.45 -5.74 2.18
CA ASN A 59 12.61 -6.93 2.23
C ASN A 59 11.71 -7.14 0.99
N TYR A 60 11.61 -6.16 0.09
CA TYR A 60 10.91 -6.26 -1.19
C TYR A 60 11.87 -6.14 -2.39
N GLY A 61 13.16 -6.44 -2.21
CA GLY A 61 14.17 -6.36 -3.26
C GLY A 61 14.74 -4.96 -3.53
N GLY A 62 14.34 -3.96 -2.72
CA GLY A 62 14.88 -2.61 -2.81
C GLY A 62 16.15 -2.37 -2.00
N SER A 63 16.54 -1.11 -1.86
CA SER A 63 17.71 -0.69 -1.06
C SER A 63 17.34 0.28 0.07
N LEU A 64 16.06 0.56 0.29
CA LEU A 64 15.62 1.41 1.39
C LEU A 64 15.71 0.62 2.71
N ASN A 65 16.66 1.04 3.54
CA ASN A 65 16.75 0.60 4.93
C ASN A 65 15.93 1.57 5.80
N ASP A 66 15.31 1.05 6.86
CA ASP A 66 14.53 1.84 7.84
C ASP A 66 13.28 2.55 7.27
N TYR A 67 12.44 1.81 6.54
CA TYR A 67 11.14 2.33 6.08
C TYR A 67 10.15 2.59 7.24
N HIS A 68 10.31 1.89 8.37
CA HIS A 68 9.50 2.10 9.57
C HIS A 68 10.00 3.32 10.36
N ASN A 69 9.88 4.51 9.78
CA ASN A 69 10.28 5.74 10.43
C ASN A 69 9.27 6.14 11.52
N GLY A 70 9.37 5.49 12.68
CA GLY A 70 8.55 5.77 13.86
C GLY A 70 8.72 7.21 14.36
N ASP A 71 9.90 7.79 14.18
CA ASP A 71 10.17 9.18 14.55
C ASP A 71 9.43 10.17 13.65
N LEU A 72 9.35 9.89 12.35
CA LEU A 72 8.54 10.66 11.41
C LEU A 72 7.06 10.58 11.79
N LEU A 73 6.54 9.38 12.06
CA LEU A 73 5.15 9.21 12.49
C LEU A 73 4.87 9.96 13.80
N ARG A 74 5.78 9.89 14.76
CA ARG A 74 5.67 10.62 16.03
C ARG A 74 5.73 12.13 15.84
N LYS A 75 6.59 12.62 14.93
CA LYS A 75 6.66 14.05 14.57
C LYS A 75 5.36 14.51 13.91
N LEU A 76 4.85 13.77 12.93
CA LEU A 76 3.60 14.08 12.25
C LEU A 76 2.41 14.05 13.22
N ASN A 77 2.38 13.09 14.14
CA ASN A 77 1.39 13.02 15.22
C ASN A 77 1.44 14.27 16.12
N ARG A 78 2.64 14.80 16.44
CA ARG A 78 2.78 16.06 17.19
C ARG A 78 2.30 17.27 16.39
N GLU A 79 2.64 17.36 15.10
CA GLU A 79 2.36 18.52 14.25
C GLU A 79 0.89 18.59 13.80
N HIS A 80 0.29 17.45 13.49
CA HIS A 80 -1.07 17.36 12.91
C HIS A 80 -2.10 16.76 13.88
N GLY A 81 -1.68 16.40 15.09
CA GLY A 81 -2.50 15.73 16.09
C GLY A 81 -2.50 14.20 15.92
N ASN A 82 -2.71 13.49 17.03
CA ASN A 82 -2.67 12.03 17.05
C ASN A 82 -3.92 11.38 16.43
N PHE A 83 -4.81 12.13 15.77
CA PHE A 83 -6.11 11.62 15.34
C PHE A 83 -6.41 12.05 13.90
N PRO A 84 -6.72 11.12 12.98
CA PRO A 84 -7.46 11.50 11.78
C PRO A 84 -8.84 12.01 12.21
N ILE A 85 -9.42 12.95 11.46
CA ILE A 85 -10.72 13.60 11.79
C ILE A 85 -11.79 12.52 12.09
N GLY A 86 -12.25 12.46 13.34
CA GLY A 86 -13.26 11.48 13.82
C GLY A 86 -12.74 10.04 14.05
N GLY A 87 -11.43 9.82 14.00
CA GLY A 87 -10.79 8.51 14.17
C GLY A 87 -10.20 8.26 15.55
N ARG A 88 -9.70 7.03 15.75
CA ARG A 88 -8.97 6.62 16.97
C ARG A 88 -7.56 7.25 17.01
N PRO A 89 -6.95 7.37 18.20
CA PRO A 89 -5.59 7.86 18.32
C PRO A 89 -4.60 6.91 17.62
N ASN A 90 -3.63 7.50 16.93
CA ASN A 90 -2.47 6.80 16.38
C ASN A 90 -1.57 6.38 17.56
N TYR A 91 -1.41 5.06 17.76
CA TYR A 91 -0.55 4.49 18.81
C TYR A 91 0.89 4.32 18.29
N PHE A 92 1.63 5.42 18.13
CA PHE A 92 3.07 5.41 17.77
C PHE A 92 3.85 6.51 18.51
#